data_AF-A0AA42T2N9-F1
#
_entry.id   AF-A0AA42T2N9-F1
#
_cell.length_a   1.000
_cell.length_b   1.000
_cell.length_c   1.000
_cell.angle_alpha   90.00
_cell.angle_beta   90.00
_cell.angle_gamma   90.00
#
_symmetry.space_group_name_H-M   'P 1'
#
loop_
_entity.id
_entity.type
_entity.pdbx_description
1 polymer ?
#
loop_
_entity_poly.entity_id
_entity_poly.type
_entity_poly.pdbx_seq_one_letter_code
_entity_poly.pdbx_strand_id
1 'polypeptide(L)'
;MPANALIEFEALAAETGIVLPDLLRSLLATGKTVYGPEWVSTWREQALQGSLPFISWYDFEWIEAADARREIEEWLNPKDQAGKVFLPFAQSGAGDLYCLMPLDAHSTGVALIWHDDETSRIGYRSFDHFVAVRFLETFANLDHLADDFPEEQVIQCLRHDVSSVTEPMNEAMRHYLKSFADLPTTHHEFRHGPQSRPENVLALISQERLELERSQFPEPDTEPFTIVARWEINPPTPETVTVTAEPAPDWRTQALNPDQKFAAIQSYRQEFDVSLVEAKKAIDRHISDTRPD
;
A
#
# COMPACT_ATOMS: atom_id res chain seq x y z
N MET A 1 3.54 23.46 -7.10
CA MET A 1 3.85 23.48 -5.66
C MET A 1 3.39 22.13 -5.16
N PRO A 2 4.26 21.26 -4.59
CA PRO A 2 3.76 20.04 -3.98
C PRO A 2 2.69 20.45 -2.97
N ALA A 3 1.53 19.78 -3.03
CA ALA A 3 0.51 19.96 -2.02
C ALA A 3 1.16 19.75 -0.65
N ASN A 4 0.80 20.58 0.33
CA ASN A 4 1.40 20.47 1.64
C ASN A 4 0.88 19.17 2.28
N ALA A 5 1.67 18.11 2.25
CA ALA A 5 1.29 16.78 2.75
C ALA A 5 0.65 16.85 4.14
N LEU A 6 1.12 17.75 5.01
CA LEU A 6 0.50 18.02 6.30
C LEU A 6 -0.96 18.44 6.18
N ILE A 7 -1.30 19.40 5.31
CA ILE A 7 -2.67 19.93 5.16
C ILE A 7 -3.61 18.82 4.68
N GLU A 8 -3.16 17.98 3.75
CA GLU A 8 -3.99 16.91 3.20
C GLU A 8 -4.22 15.79 4.23
N PHE A 9 -3.19 15.42 4.99
CA PHE A 9 -3.34 14.49 6.11
C PHE A 9 -4.14 15.07 7.28
N GLU A 10 -4.06 16.37 7.54
CA GLU A 10 -4.92 17.05 8.52
C GLU A 10 -6.40 17.01 8.10
N ALA A 11 -6.68 17.13 6.80
CA ALA A 11 -8.04 16.96 6.28
C ALA A 11 -8.54 15.52 6.45
N LEU A 12 -7.71 14.52 6.12
CA LEU A 12 -8.05 13.10 6.34
C LEU A 12 -8.24 12.77 7.82
N ALA A 13 -7.40 13.32 8.70
CA ALA A 13 -7.53 13.21 10.15
C ALA A 13 -8.87 13.79 10.64
N ALA A 14 -9.27 14.95 10.12
CA ALA A 14 -10.56 15.56 10.47
C ALA A 14 -11.76 14.74 9.95
N GLU A 15 -11.66 14.17 8.74
CA GLU A 15 -12.71 13.32 8.16
C GLU A 15 -12.89 12.00 8.90
N THR A 16 -11.78 11.37 9.29
CA THR A 16 -11.77 10.10 10.04
C THR A 16 -12.02 10.30 11.54
N GLY A 17 -11.82 11.51 12.06
CA GLY A 17 -11.84 11.79 13.50
C GLY A 17 -10.62 11.24 14.25
N ILE A 18 -9.58 10.80 13.54
CA ILE A 18 -8.33 10.30 14.12
C ILE A 18 -7.39 11.47 14.37
N VAL A 19 -6.89 11.61 15.60
CA VAL A 19 -5.91 12.64 15.94
C VAL A 19 -4.57 12.31 15.28
N LEU A 20 -4.05 13.24 14.49
CA LEU A 20 -2.75 13.12 13.85
C LEU A 20 -1.63 13.38 14.89
N PRO A 21 -0.74 12.41 15.18
CA PRO A 21 0.32 12.56 16.19
C PRO A 21 1.30 13.69 15.87
N ASP A 22 1.77 14.41 16.89
CA ASP A 22 2.64 15.58 16.73
C ASP A 22 3.95 15.28 15.98
N LEU A 23 4.56 14.12 16.24
CA LEU A 23 5.74 13.68 15.52
C LEU A 23 5.45 13.47 14.02
N LEU A 24 4.36 12.76 13.69
CA LEU A 24 3.95 12.56 12.30
C LEU A 24 3.61 13.89 11.62
N ARG A 25 2.91 14.80 12.30
CA ARG A 25 2.65 16.18 11.82
C ARG A 25 3.96 16.89 11.47
N SER A 26 4.96 16.80 12.35
CA SER A 26 6.25 17.44 12.15
C SER A 26 6.99 16.86 10.94
N LEU A 27 6.95 15.54 10.75
CA LEU A 27 7.55 14.87 9.60
C LEU A 27 6.85 15.27 8.29
N LEU A 28 5.52 15.24 8.25
CA LEU A 28 4.73 15.68 7.09
C LEU A 28 5.00 17.15 6.74
N ALA A 29 5.16 18.01 7.75
CA ALA A 29 5.46 19.44 7.57
C ALA A 29 6.80 19.70 6.88
N THR A 30 7.73 18.75 6.91
CA THR A 30 9.01 18.89 6.20
C THR A 30 8.86 18.78 4.68
N GLY A 31 7.76 18.19 4.19
CA GLY A 31 7.58 17.87 2.78
C GLY A 31 8.49 16.73 2.28
N LYS A 32 9.19 16.04 3.17
CA LYS A 32 10.14 14.96 2.85
C LYS A 32 9.52 13.56 2.91
N THR A 33 8.22 13.43 3.13
CA THR A 33 7.50 12.15 3.18
C THR A 33 6.87 11.79 1.82
N VAL A 34 7.38 12.36 0.73
CA VAL A 34 6.85 12.19 -0.62
C VAL A 34 8.00 11.80 -1.55
N TYR A 35 7.78 10.75 -2.34
CA TYR A 35 8.75 10.30 -3.33
C TYR A 35 8.65 11.15 -4.59
N GLY A 36 9.73 11.87 -4.91
CA GLY A 36 9.80 12.65 -6.15
C GLY A 36 9.87 11.76 -7.40
N PRO A 37 9.61 12.31 -8.60
CA PRO A 37 9.66 11.55 -9.87
C PRO A 37 11.04 10.94 -10.15
N GLU A 38 12.09 11.53 -9.60
CA GLU A 38 13.48 11.05 -9.71
C GLU A 38 13.88 10.08 -8.60
N TRP A 39 12.93 9.59 -7.79
CA TRP A 39 13.22 8.69 -6.66
C TRP A 39 14.06 7.48 -7.11
N VAL A 40 13.66 6.81 -8.18
CA VAL A 40 14.33 5.61 -8.70
C VAL A 40 15.81 5.87 -9.04
N SER A 41 16.15 7.07 -9.52
CA SER A 41 17.52 7.44 -9.90
C SER A 41 18.32 8.06 -8.75
N THR A 42 17.67 8.56 -7.69
CA THR A 42 18.32 9.36 -6.63
C THR A 42 18.22 8.77 -5.23
N TRP A 43 17.49 7.67 -5.01
CA TRP A 43 17.23 7.13 -3.68
C TRP A 43 18.51 6.85 -2.87
N ARG A 44 19.58 6.34 -3.51
CA ARG A 44 20.87 6.08 -2.84
C ARG A 44 21.48 7.36 -2.27
N GLU A 45 21.49 8.43 -3.07
CA GLU A 45 22.00 9.72 -2.63
C GLU A 45 21.14 10.31 -1.52
N GLN A 46 19.81 10.18 -1.64
CA GLN A 46 18.87 10.63 -0.62
C GLN A 46 19.03 9.89 0.71
N ALA A 47 19.29 8.58 0.67
CA ALA A 47 19.60 7.76 1.85
C ALA A 47 20.86 8.26 2.56
N LEU A 48 21.93 8.50 1.80
CA LEU A 48 23.20 9.01 2.35
C LEU A 48 23.10 10.45 2.87
N GLN A 49 22.09 11.22 2.44
CA GLN A 49 21.85 12.60 2.88
C GLN A 49 20.82 12.70 4.02
N GLY A 50 20.10 11.63 4.37
CA GLY A 50 18.98 11.68 5.32
C GLY A 50 17.84 12.57 4.83
N SER A 51 17.59 12.55 3.52
CA SER A 51 16.62 13.45 2.89
C SER A 51 15.17 12.96 3.03
N LEU A 52 14.96 11.67 3.28
CA LEU A 52 13.65 11.05 3.49
C LEU A 52 13.61 10.39 4.88
N PRO A 53 12.65 10.73 5.75
CA PRO A 53 12.47 10.05 7.04
C PRO A 53 12.20 8.56 6.86
N PHE A 54 12.75 7.73 7.74
CA PHE A 54 12.60 6.27 7.78
C PHE A 54 13.23 5.51 6.61
N ILE A 55 14.10 6.15 5.84
CA ILE A 55 14.81 5.51 4.72
C ILE A 55 15.71 4.36 5.15
N SER A 56 16.09 4.30 6.43
CA SER A 56 16.89 3.21 6.99
C SER A 56 16.06 1.97 7.36
N TRP A 57 14.73 2.06 7.40
CA TRP A 57 13.88 0.95 7.84
C TRP A 57 13.68 -0.08 6.72
N TYR A 58 13.67 -1.35 7.10
CA TYR A 58 13.28 -2.42 6.19
C TYR A 58 11.80 -2.30 5.86
N ASP A 59 11.49 -2.35 4.57
CA ASP A 59 10.13 -2.56 4.05
C ASP A 59 9.10 -1.54 4.59
N PHE A 60 9.48 -0.26 4.53
CA PHE A 60 8.62 0.87 4.89
C PHE A 60 8.58 1.88 3.74
N GLU A 61 7.38 2.21 3.30
CA GLU A 61 7.14 3.17 2.24
C GLU A 61 6.11 4.20 2.68
N TRP A 62 6.43 5.49 2.56
CA TRP A 62 5.43 6.54 2.74
C TRP A 62 4.35 6.44 1.66
N ILE A 63 3.09 6.70 2.02
CA ILE A 63 2.02 6.87 1.03
C ILE A 63 1.57 8.32 1.01
N GLU A 64 1.15 8.80 -0.15
CA GLU A 64 0.58 10.13 -0.28
C GLU A 64 -0.85 10.17 0.26
N ALA A 65 -1.34 11.37 0.59
CA ALA A 65 -2.70 11.53 1.10
C ALA A 65 -3.76 11.06 0.09
N ALA A 66 -3.48 11.16 -1.22
CA ALA A 66 -4.35 10.62 -2.26
C ALA A 66 -4.45 9.09 -2.21
N ASP A 67 -3.34 8.40 -1.97
CA ASP A 67 -3.35 6.95 -1.80
C ASP A 67 -4.03 6.55 -0.49
N ALA A 68 -3.71 7.22 0.62
CA ALA A 68 -4.40 6.98 1.90
C ALA A 68 -5.91 7.17 1.79
N ARG A 69 -6.37 8.20 1.06
CA ARG A 69 -7.79 8.42 0.76
C ARG A 69 -8.39 7.28 -0.03
N ARG A 70 -7.73 6.85 -1.12
CA ARG A 70 -8.18 5.72 -1.94
C ARG A 70 -8.34 4.47 -1.08
N GLU A 71 -7.37 4.19 -0.22
CA GLU A 71 -7.42 3.03 0.68
C GLU A 71 -8.58 3.11 1.67
N ILE A 72 -8.85 4.28 2.25
CA ILE A 72 -10.01 4.49 3.14
C ILE A 72 -11.34 4.30 2.39
N GLU A 73 -11.42 4.77 1.14
CA GLU A 73 -12.66 4.74 0.37
C GLU A 73 -12.96 3.35 -0.22
N GLU A 74 -11.93 2.65 -0.72
CA GLU A 74 -12.06 1.38 -1.46
C GLU A 74 -11.93 0.13 -0.57
N TRP A 75 -11.12 0.17 0.50
CA TRP A 75 -10.83 -1.01 1.31
C TRP A 75 -11.13 -0.83 2.80
N LEU A 76 -10.61 0.23 3.40
CA LEU A 76 -10.68 0.46 4.84
C LEU A 76 -11.91 1.28 5.26
N ASN A 77 -12.98 1.20 4.48
CA ASN A 77 -14.21 1.93 4.75
C ASN A 77 -14.87 1.39 6.03
N PRO A 78 -15.25 2.24 7.00
CA PRO A 78 -15.88 1.78 8.23
C PRO A 78 -17.17 0.97 8.00
N LYS A 79 -17.88 1.17 6.88
CA LYS A 79 -19.08 0.39 6.56
C LYS A 79 -18.77 -1.09 6.33
N ASP A 80 -17.63 -1.37 5.72
CA ASP A 80 -17.20 -2.72 5.38
C ASP A 80 -16.33 -3.33 6.49
N GLN A 81 -15.66 -2.49 7.28
CA GLN A 81 -14.74 -2.92 8.36
C GLN A 81 -15.38 -2.94 9.76
N ALA A 82 -16.69 -3.21 9.85
CA ALA A 82 -17.44 -3.29 11.09
C ALA A 82 -17.32 -2.05 12.00
N GLY A 83 -17.34 -0.86 11.39
CA GLY A 83 -17.29 0.43 12.06
C GLY A 83 -15.89 0.91 12.47
N LYS A 84 -14.84 0.12 12.20
CA LYS A 84 -13.46 0.52 12.49
C LYS A 84 -13.03 1.64 11.56
N VAL A 85 -12.26 2.57 12.09
CA VAL A 85 -11.74 3.72 11.35
C VAL A 85 -10.22 3.63 11.31
N PHE A 86 -9.66 3.90 10.14
CA PHE A 86 -8.24 3.79 9.85
C PHE A 86 -7.78 5.10 9.19
N LEU A 87 -6.56 5.51 9.51
CA LEU A 87 -5.85 6.54 8.76
C LEU A 87 -4.50 5.96 8.32
N PRO A 88 -4.42 5.39 7.11
CA PRO A 88 -3.18 4.91 6.53
C PRO A 88 -2.18 6.05 6.37
N PHE A 89 -0.91 5.81 6.68
CA PHE A 89 0.17 6.81 6.50
C PHE A 89 1.42 6.24 5.82
N ALA A 90 1.53 4.92 5.73
CA ALA A 90 2.61 4.22 5.05
C ALA A 90 2.15 2.81 4.66
N GLN A 91 2.97 2.10 3.88
CA GLN A 91 2.77 0.72 3.51
C GLN A 91 4.08 -0.09 3.62
N SER A 92 3.96 -1.42 3.67
CA SER A 92 5.06 -2.34 3.37
C SER A 92 5.22 -2.50 1.86
N GLY A 93 6.35 -3.02 1.39
CA GLY A 93 6.56 -3.40 -0.01
C GLY A 93 5.70 -4.60 -0.45
N ALA A 94 5.09 -5.31 0.50
CA ALA A 94 4.04 -6.30 0.23
C ALA A 94 2.64 -5.69 0.08
N GLY A 95 2.48 -4.39 0.36
CA GLY A 95 1.20 -3.66 0.26
C GLY A 95 0.35 -3.66 1.53
N ASP A 96 0.89 -4.07 2.67
CA ASP A 96 0.22 -3.97 3.98
C ASP A 96 0.25 -2.53 4.46
N LEU A 97 -0.81 -2.05 5.10
CA LEU A 97 -0.94 -0.64 5.46
C LEU A 97 -0.57 -0.39 6.91
N TYR A 98 0.36 0.53 7.16
CA TYR A 98 0.54 1.12 8.47
C TYR A 98 -0.55 2.18 8.69
N CYS A 99 -1.41 1.93 9.67
CA CYS A 99 -2.55 2.78 9.96
C CYS A 99 -2.50 3.32 11.38
N LEU A 100 -2.88 4.59 11.53
CA LEU A 100 -3.34 5.13 12.80
C LEU A 100 -4.75 4.61 13.08
N MET A 101 -5.01 4.21 14.33
CA MET A 101 -6.32 3.74 14.79
C MET A 101 -6.63 4.27 16.20
N PRO A 102 -7.88 4.61 16.52
CA PRO A 102 -8.28 4.94 17.88
C PRO A 102 -8.05 3.75 18.83
N LEU A 103 -7.36 4.00 19.95
CA LEU A 103 -7.29 3.07 21.09
C LEU A 103 -8.43 3.34 22.08
N ASP A 104 -8.70 4.61 22.31
CA ASP A 104 -9.81 5.11 23.10
C ASP A 104 -10.28 6.48 22.54
N ALA A 105 -11.11 7.21 23.28
CA ALA A 105 -11.65 8.50 22.83
C ALA A 105 -10.60 9.62 22.66
N HIS A 106 -9.38 9.43 23.17
CA HIS A 106 -8.35 10.46 23.27
C HIS A 106 -6.97 9.98 22.79
N SER A 107 -6.77 8.69 22.56
CA SER A 107 -5.49 8.13 22.15
C SER A 107 -5.56 7.35 20.84
N THR A 108 -4.47 7.42 20.09
CA THR A 108 -4.30 6.77 18.77
C THR A 108 -3.08 5.86 18.83
N GLY A 109 -3.27 4.60 18.41
CA GLY A 109 -2.20 3.63 18.23
C GLY A 109 -1.84 3.43 16.76
N VAL A 110 -0.82 2.60 16.52
CA VAL A 110 -0.41 2.19 15.16
C VAL A 110 -0.66 0.69 14.98
N ALA A 111 -1.34 0.33 13.91
CA ALA A 111 -1.57 -1.05 13.47
C ALA A 111 -0.90 -1.27 12.10
N LEU A 112 -0.45 -2.50 11.86
CA LEU A 112 -0.18 -2.98 10.50
C LEU A 112 -1.41 -3.77 10.05
N ILE A 113 -2.01 -3.33 8.96
CA ILE A 113 -3.21 -3.92 8.38
C ILE A 113 -2.77 -4.82 7.23
N TRP A 114 -2.85 -6.12 7.48
CA TRP A 114 -2.49 -7.15 6.51
C TRP A 114 -3.50 -7.19 5.38
N HIS A 115 -3.02 -7.27 4.15
CA HIS A 115 -3.88 -7.38 2.98
C HIS A 115 -4.37 -8.81 2.71
N ASP A 116 -3.64 -9.81 3.22
CA ASP A 116 -3.86 -11.24 2.99
C ASP A 116 -4.09 -12.07 4.28
N ASP A 117 -3.91 -11.48 5.46
CA ASP A 117 -4.31 -12.08 6.75
C ASP A 117 -5.65 -11.51 7.21
N GLU A 118 -6.55 -12.40 7.64
CA GLU A 118 -7.87 -12.05 8.16
C GLU A 118 -7.78 -11.26 9.47
N THR A 119 -6.68 -11.37 10.22
CA THR A 119 -6.56 -10.79 11.56
C THR A 119 -5.42 -9.78 11.65
N SER A 120 -5.75 -8.56 12.08
CA SER A 120 -4.79 -7.50 12.41
C SER A 120 -4.87 -7.14 13.89
N ARG A 121 -3.88 -6.38 14.39
CA ARG A 121 -3.89 -5.84 15.75
C ARG A 121 -3.20 -4.49 15.80
N ILE A 122 -3.55 -3.68 16.80
CA ILE A 122 -2.79 -2.47 17.11
C ILE A 122 -1.51 -2.91 17.82
N GLY A 123 -0.36 -2.71 17.18
CA GLY A 123 0.94 -3.14 17.71
C GLY A 123 1.60 -2.11 18.62
N TYR A 124 1.29 -0.83 18.43
CA TYR A 124 1.97 0.27 19.13
C TYR A 124 0.97 1.23 19.77
N ARG A 125 1.24 1.61 21.03
CA ARG A 125 0.37 2.51 21.81
C ARG A 125 0.35 3.95 21.32
N SER A 126 1.35 4.35 20.54
CA SER A 126 1.48 5.68 19.95
C SER A 126 2.42 5.64 18.74
N PHE A 127 2.43 6.72 17.97
CA PHE A 127 3.37 6.88 16.87
C PHE A 127 4.83 6.99 17.35
N ASP A 128 5.09 7.63 18.49
CA ASP A 128 6.41 7.67 19.11
C ASP A 128 6.91 6.26 19.50
N HIS A 129 6.03 5.40 20.02
CA HIS A 129 6.37 4.00 20.32
C HIS A 129 6.68 3.22 19.04
N PHE A 130 5.89 3.42 17.99
CA PHE A 130 6.14 2.84 16.67
C PHE A 130 7.54 3.24 16.17
N VAL A 131 7.86 4.54 16.17
CA VAL A 131 9.18 5.04 15.74
C VAL A 131 10.32 4.47 16.58
N ALA A 132 10.18 4.47 17.90
CA ALA A 132 11.22 3.95 18.79
C ALA A 132 11.49 2.46 18.56
N VAL A 133 10.45 1.64 18.50
CA VAL A 133 10.59 0.19 18.30
C VAL A 133 11.14 -0.12 16.90
N ARG A 134 10.67 0.56 15.85
CA ARG A 134 11.17 0.35 14.48
C ARG A 134 12.65 0.71 14.32
N PHE A 135 13.12 1.76 15.00
CA PHE A 135 14.56 2.03 15.07
C PHE A 135 15.33 0.98 15.87
N LEU A 136 14.81 0.52 17.01
CA LEU A 136 15.45 -0.57 17.76
C LEU A 136 15.57 -1.84 16.93
N GLU A 137 14.54 -2.20 16.16
CA GLU A 137 14.56 -3.32 15.21
C GLU A 137 15.63 -3.11 14.13
N THR A 138 15.70 -1.90 13.56
CA THR A 138 16.74 -1.53 12.59
C THR A 138 18.15 -1.59 13.20
N PHE A 139 18.33 -1.18 14.46
CA PHE A 139 19.62 -1.27 15.15
C PHE A 139 20.06 -2.72 15.40
N ALA A 140 19.11 -3.64 15.50
CA ALA A 140 19.39 -5.06 15.74
C ALA A 140 19.62 -5.86 14.45
N ASN A 141 19.26 -5.31 13.29
CA ASN A 141 19.49 -5.93 11.99
C ASN A 141 19.57 -4.86 10.89
N LEU A 142 20.77 -4.68 10.32
CA LEU A 142 21.08 -3.73 9.26
C LEU A 142 21.34 -4.41 7.90
N ASP A 143 21.12 -5.72 7.78
CA ASP A 143 21.53 -6.48 6.59
C ASP A 143 20.85 -5.98 5.32
N HIS A 144 19.59 -5.53 5.40
CA HIS A 144 18.91 -4.96 4.23
C HIS A 144 19.56 -3.69 3.70
N LEU A 145 20.22 -2.90 4.57
CA LEU A 145 21.03 -1.77 4.13
C LEU A 145 22.40 -2.24 3.61
N ALA A 146 22.97 -3.28 4.22
CA ALA A 146 24.25 -3.85 3.81
C ALA A 146 24.20 -4.51 2.43
N ASP A 147 23.02 -4.96 1.98
CA ASP A 147 22.78 -5.44 0.61
C ASP A 147 23.00 -4.34 -0.44
N ASP A 148 22.75 -3.07 -0.07
CA ASP A 148 22.76 -1.94 -0.99
C ASP A 148 23.94 -0.98 -0.81
N PHE A 149 24.56 -0.98 0.37
CA PHE A 149 25.61 -0.06 0.77
C PHE A 149 26.78 -0.77 1.47
N PRO A 150 28.02 -0.28 1.31
CA PRO A 150 29.12 -0.71 2.17
C PRO A 150 28.87 -0.27 3.63
N GLU A 151 29.46 -0.98 4.60
CA GLU A 151 29.22 -0.77 6.04
C GLU A 151 29.34 0.69 6.52
N GLU A 152 30.34 1.44 6.05
CA GLU A 152 30.50 2.86 6.41
C GLU A 152 29.29 3.71 5.98
N GLN A 153 28.71 3.39 4.81
CA GLN A 153 27.55 4.07 4.25
C GLN A 153 26.24 3.60 4.91
N VAL A 154 26.15 2.34 5.33
CA VAL A 154 25.04 1.84 6.17
C VAL A 154 24.91 2.70 7.42
N ILE A 155 26.02 2.92 8.13
CA ILE A 155 26.02 3.72 9.36
C ILE A 155 25.80 5.20 9.10
N GLN A 156 26.31 5.74 8.00
CA GLN A 156 25.98 7.10 7.59
C GLN A 156 24.47 7.28 7.35
N CYS A 157 23.86 6.38 6.58
CA CYS A 157 22.42 6.39 6.27
C CYS A 157 21.60 6.34 7.57
N LEU A 158 21.87 5.35 8.42
CA LEU A 158 21.18 5.17 9.69
C LEU A 158 21.28 6.40 10.61
N ARG A 159 22.49 6.94 10.79
CA ARG A 159 22.70 8.11 11.69
C ARG A 159 22.00 9.35 11.18
N HIS A 160 22.03 9.59 9.87
CA HIS A 160 21.31 10.71 9.28
C HIS A 160 19.79 10.55 9.44
N ASP A 161 19.26 9.35 9.20
CA ASP A 161 17.84 9.07 9.37
C ASP A 161 17.40 9.29 10.83
N VAL A 162 18.06 8.63 11.79
CA VAL A 162 17.82 8.80 13.23
C VAL A 162 17.91 10.27 13.62
N SER A 163 18.95 10.99 13.17
CA SER A 163 19.09 12.40 13.53
C SER A 163 17.98 13.27 12.97
N SER A 164 17.52 13.01 11.74
CA SER A 164 16.47 13.80 11.10
C SER A 164 15.09 13.55 11.73
N VAL A 165 14.78 12.29 12.03
CA VAL A 165 13.48 11.86 12.58
C VAL A 165 13.33 12.24 14.04
N THR A 166 14.42 12.15 14.81
CA THR A 166 14.38 12.44 16.25
C THR A 166 14.43 13.94 16.56
N GLU A 167 14.74 14.79 15.58
CA GLU A 167 14.82 16.25 15.72
C GLU A 167 13.52 16.94 16.17
N PRO A 168 12.31 16.47 15.80
CA PRO A 168 11.06 16.94 16.40
C PRO A 168 10.64 16.21 17.69
N MET A 169 11.28 15.11 18.07
CA MET A 169 10.91 14.35 19.27
C MET A 169 11.33 15.06 20.56
N ASN A 170 10.74 14.64 21.69
CA ASN A 170 11.19 15.10 23.00
C ASN A 170 12.66 14.73 23.27
N GLU A 171 13.33 15.55 24.09
CA GLU A 171 14.78 15.44 24.32
C GLU A 171 15.20 14.07 24.85
N ALA A 172 14.43 13.49 25.77
CA ALA A 172 14.76 12.20 26.35
C ALA A 172 14.75 11.08 25.30
N MET A 173 13.71 11.04 24.44
CA MET A 173 13.58 10.04 23.38
C MET A 173 14.63 10.23 22.28
N ARG A 174 14.90 11.48 21.91
CA ARG A 174 15.96 11.83 20.95
C ARG A 174 17.31 11.35 21.44
N HIS A 175 17.69 11.70 22.66
CA HIS A 175 18.95 11.28 23.26
C HIS A 175 19.02 9.75 23.34
N TYR A 176 17.92 9.10 23.77
CA TYR A 176 17.84 7.64 23.86
C TYR A 176 18.14 6.96 22.51
N LEU A 177 17.44 7.32 21.43
CA LEU A 177 17.66 6.71 20.11
C LEU A 177 19.02 7.06 19.49
N LYS A 178 19.48 8.31 19.64
CA LYS A 178 20.82 8.72 19.17
C LYS A 178 21.94 7.94 19.87
N SER A 179 21.79 7.61 21.15
CA SER A 179 22.81 6.85 21.88
C SER A 179 23.05 5.44 21.33
N PHE A 180 22.03 4.81 20.72
CA PHE A 180 22.21 3.54 20.02
C PHE A 180 22.88 3.72 18.66
N ALA A 181 22.49 4.75 17.90
CA ALA A 181 23.09 5.05 16.60
C ALA A 181 24.61 5.37 16.68
N ASP A 182 25.08 5.77 17.86
CA ASP A 182 26.51 6.02 18.14
C ASP A 182 27.32 4.77 18.50
N LEU A 183 26.66 3.62 18.73
CA LEU A 183 27.34 2.36 18.99
C LEU A 183 28.15 1.90 17.76
N PRO A 184 29.24 1.14 17.97
CA PRO A 184 29.95 0.51 16.87
C PRO A 184 29.12 -0.62 16.25
N THR A 185 29.29 -0.82 14.94
CA THR A 185 28.79 -2.02 14.26
C THR A 185 29.53 -3.27 14.68
N THR A 186 28.80 -4.37 14.77
CA THR A 186 29.34 -5.70 14.91
C THR A 186 28.39 -6.72 14.30
N HIS A 187 28.84 -7.98 14.20
CA HIS A 187 27.96 -9.06 13.78
C HIS A 187 27.33 -9.72 15.00
N HIS A 188 26.01 -9.84 14.99
CA HIS A 188 25.24 -10.49 16.04
C HIS A 188 24.45 -11.66 15.48
N GLU A 189 24.30 -12.71 16.30
CA GLU A 189 23.33 -13.76 15.99
C GLU A 189 21.92 -13.17 16.06
N PHE A 190 21.12 -13.40 15.01
CA PHE A 190 19.75 -12.94 14.88
C PHE A 190 18.86 -14.04 14.33
N ARG A 191 17.65 -14.15 14.86
CA ARG A 191 16.64 -15.12 14.41
C ARG A 191 15.37 -14.39 13.99
N HIS A 192 15.03 -14.46 12.70
CA HIS A 192 13.86 -13.79 12.12
C HIS A 192 12.51 -14.32 12.62
N GLY A 193 12.44 -15.57 13.10
CA GLY A 193 11.21 -16.15 13.61
C GLY A 193 11.46 -17.39 14.46
N PRO A 194 10.47 -17.86 15.23
CA PRO A 194 10.66 -18.94 16.22
C PRO A 194 11.26 -20.23 15.65
N GLN A 195 10.98 -20.52 14.37
CA GLN A 195 11.45 -21.73 13.67
C GLN A 195 12.60 -21.45 12.67
N SER A 196 12.97 -20.19 12.45
CA SER A 196 14.04 -19.82 11.52
C SER A 196 15.40 -20.20 12.10
N ARG A 197 16.37 -20.53 11.25
CA ARG A 197 17.76 -20.74 11.70
C ARG A 197 18.37 -19.39 12.11
N PRO A 198 19.24 -19.34 13.13
CA PRO A 198 19.99 -18.14 13.42
C PRO A 198 20.96 -17.80 12.29
N GLU A 199 21.11 -16.52 12.02
CA GLU A 199 22.02 -15.95 11.04
C GLU A 199 22.90 -14.90 11.73
N ASN A 200 24.08 -14.60 11.18
CA ASN A 200 24.92 -13.52 11.68
C ASN A 200 24.66 -12.28 10.83
N VAL A 201 24.09 -11.25 11.46
CA VAL A 201 23.68 -10.02 10.78
C VAL A 201 24.52 -8.84 11.27
N LEU A 202 24.75 -7.85 10.42
CA LEU A 202 25.33 -6.57 10.81
C LEU A 202 24.35 -5.83 11.72
N ALA A 203 24.80 -5.36 12.88
CA ALA A 203 23.94 -4.72 13.86
C ALA A 203 24.73 -3.80 14.82
N LEU A 204 24.01 -2.92 15.52
CA LEU A 204 24.50 -2.08 16.61
C LEU A 204 24.20 -2.67 18.00
N ILE A 205 23.14 -3.47 18.10
CA ILE A 205 22.72 -4.15 19.32
C ILE A 205 22.38 -5.62 19.05
N SER A 206 22.50 -6.48 20.06
CA SER A 206 22.08 -7.87 19.97
C SER A 206 20.56 -8.02 20.00
N GLN A 207 20.04 -9.18 19.54
CA GLN A 207 18.62 -9.51 19.65
C GLN A 207 18.12 -9.54 21.10
N GLU A 208 18.93 -10.02 22.05
CA GLU A 208 18.60 -9.96 23.49
C GLU A 208 18.45 -8.51 23.98
N ARG A 209 19.33 -7.60 23.52
CA ARG A 209 19.23 -6.18 23.88
C ARG A 209 18.00 -5.55 23.26
N LEU A 210 17.66 -5.88 22.01
CA LEU A 210 16.41 -5.45 21.37
C LEU A 210 15.19 -5.86 22.22
N GLU A 211 15.10 -7.12 22.64
CA GLU A 211 13.98 -7.62 23.46
C GLU A 211 13.87 -6.85 24.78
N LEU A 212 15.01 -6.60 25.45
CA LEU A 212 15.04 -5.81 26.67
C LEU A 212 14.55 -4.38 26.46
N GLU A 213 15.05 -3.69 25.41
CA GLU A 213 14.66 -2.32 25.12
C GLU A 213 13.20 -2.22 24.66
N ARG A 214 12.74 -3.15 23.81
CA ARG A 214 11.34 -3.23 23.36
C ARG A 214 10.36 -3.42 24.52
N SER A 215 10.75 -4.09 25.60
CA SER A 215 9.90 -4.27 26.79
C SER A 215 9.48 -2.96 27.47
N GLN A 216 10.20 -1.86 27.23
CA GLN A 216 9.85 -0.51 27.69
C GLN A 216 8.71 0.13 26.87
N PHE A 217 8.39 -0.45 25.71
CA PHE A 217 7.34 0.00 24.79
C PHE A 217 6.25 -1.07 24.66
N PRO A 218 5.49 -1.35 25.73
CA PRO A 218 4.51 -2.43 25.72
C PRO A 218 3.40 -2.17 24.70
N GLU A 219 2.96 -3.23 24.03
CA GLU A 219 1.82 -3.22 23.12
C GLU A 219 0.54 -2.74 23.85
N PRO A 220 -0.42 -2.13 23.13
CA PRO A 220 -1.73 -1.82 23.70
C PRO A 220 -2.46 -3.09 24.13
N ASP A 221 -3.25 -2.99 25.21
CA ASP A 221 -4.12 -4.08 25.65
C ASP A 221 -5.41 -4.02 24.82
N THR A 222 -5.29 -4.47 23.57
CA THR A 222 -6.37 -4.49 22.59
C THR A 222 -6.49 -5.87 21.99
N GLU A 223 -7.71 -6.37 21.90
CA GLU A 223 -7.99 -7.63 21.21
C GLU A 223 -7.63 -7.52 19.72
N PRO A 224 -7.06 -8.57 19.11
CA PRO A 224 -6.95 -8.68 17.67
C PRO A 224 -8.33 -8.51 17.01
N PHE A 225 -8.34 -8.03 15.78
CA PHE A 225 -9.56 -7.78 15.05
C PHE A 225 -9.49 -8.26 13.62
N THR A 226 -10.66 -8.65 13.10
CA THR A 226 -10.82 -9.04 11.70
C THR A 226 -10.81 -7.84 10.78
N ILE A 227 -10.17 -8.02 9.63
CA ILE A 227 -10.20 -7.15 8.46
C ILE A 227 -10.89 -7.91 7.33
N VAL A 228 -11.88 -7.27 6.70
CA VAL A 228 -12.48 -7.79 5.48
C VAL A 228 -11.51 -7.57 4.34
N ALA A 229 -11.18 -8.64 3.63
CA ALA A 229 -10.20 -8.58 2.54
C ALA A 229 -10.73 -7.73 1.38
N ARG A 230 -9.82 -7.06 0.66
CA ARG A 230 -10.20 -6.12 -0.42
C ARG A 230 -11.09 -6.76 -1.49
N TRP A 231 -10.88 -8.02 -1.82
CA TRP A 231 -11.69 -8.75 -2.82
C TRP A 231 -13.07 -9.20 -2.32
N GLU A 232 -13.34 -9.09 -1.02
CA GLU A 232 -14.62 -9.42 -0.40
C GLU A 232 -15.51 -8.19 -0.20
N ILE A 233 -14.94 -6.99 -0.31
CA ILE A 233 -15.68 -5.75 -0.30
C ILE A 233 -16.48 -5.69 -1.58
N ASN A 234 -17.80 -5.76 -1.45
CA ASN A 234 -18.70 -5.72 -2.58
C ASN A 234 -18.40 -4.44 -3.38
N PRO A 235 -17.95 -4.53 -4.65
CA PRO A 235 -17.99 -3.37 -5.50
C PRO A 235 -19.45 -2.90 -5.54
N PRO A 236 -19.72 -1.59 -5.71
CA PRO A 236 -21.08 -1.15 -5.96
C PRO A 236 -21.65 -2.05 -7.05
N THR A 237 -22.80 -2.70 -6.74
CA THR A 237 -23.57 -3.49 -7.70
C THR A 237 -23.49 -2.73 -9.01
N PRO A 238 -22.92 -3.28 -10.10
CA PRO A 238 -22.85 -2.53 -11.34
C PRO A 238 -24.26 -2.04 -11.58
N GLU A 239 -24.45 -0.71 -11.57
CA GLU A 239 -25.67 -0.13 -12.13
C GLU A 239 -25.85 -0.91 -13.42
N THR A 240 -27.02 -1.54 -13.56
CA THR A 240 -27.33 -2.31 -14.75
C THR A 240 -27.17 -1.35 -15.92
N VAL A 241 -25.97 -1.29 -16.48
CA VAL A 241 -25.72 -0.70 -17.77
C VAL A 241 -26.40 -1.72 -18.63
N THR A 242 -27.69 -1.48 -18.89
CA THR A 242 -28.30 -1.93 -20.13
C THR A 242 -27.41 -1.36 -21.22
N VAL A 243 -26.37 -2.12 -21.56
CA VAL A 243 -25.75 -2.07 -22.86
C VAL A 243 -26.90 -2.43 -23.78
N THR A 244 -27.60 -1.41 -24.26
CA THR A 244 -28.40 -1.56 -25.47
C THR A 244 -27.42 -2.03 -26.52
N ALA A 245 -27.40 -3.35 -26.75
CA ALA A 245 -26.67 -3.94 -27.85
C ALA A 245 -27.03 -3.13 -29.09
N GLU A 246 -26.03 -2.60 -29.78
CA GLU A 246 -26.26 -2.03 -31.10
C GLU A 246 -27.02 -3.08 -31.92
N PRO A 247 -28.09 -2.70 -32.63
CA PRO A 247 -28.86 -3.66 -33.40
C PRO A 247 -27.93 -4.39 -34.36
N ALA A 248 -27.97 -5.72 -34.33
CA ALA A 248 -27.14 -6.55 -35.20
C ALA A 248 -27.28 -6.06 -36.66
N PRO A 249 -26.18 -5.95 -37.43
CA PRO A 249 -26.24 -5.43 -38.79
C PRO A 249 -27.19 -6.29 -39.65
N ASP A 250 -28.07 -5.64 -40.42
CA ASP A 250 -29.02 -6.31 -41.31
C ASP A 250 -28.28 -7.29 -42.25
N TRP A 251 -28.75 -8.53 -42.30
CA TRP A 251 -28.16 -9.58 -43.14
C TRP A 251 -28.12 -9.17 -44.62
N ARG A 252 -29.01 -8.26 -45.06
CA ARG A 252 -29.01 -7.72 -46.43
C ARG A 252 -27.72 -6.98 -46.75
N THR A 253 -27.24 -6.15 -45.82
CA THR A 253 -25.97 -5.43 -45.98
C THR A 253 -24.78 -6.39 -45.94
N GLN A 254 -24.82 -7.37 -45.04
CA GLN A 254 -23.78 -8.40 -44.92
C GLN A 254 -23.72 -9.30 -46.18
N ALA A 255 -24.86 -9.60 -46.81
CA ALA A 255 -24.93 -10.47 -47.99
C ALA A 255 -24.19 -9.90 -49.21
N LEU A 256 -24.15 -8.57 -49.35
CA LEU A 256 -23.48 -7.90 -50.48
C LEU A 256 -21.96 -7.86 -50.35
N ASN A 257 -21.42 -8.14 -49.16
CA ASN A 257 -19.99 -8.29 -48.93
C ASN A 257 -19.58 -9.78 -49.02
N PRO A 258 -18.73 -10.18 -49.98
CA PRO A 258 -18.31 -11.58 -50.15
C PRO A 258 -17.73 -12.19 -48.86
N ASP A 259 -17.01 -11.40 -48.07
CA ASP A 259 -16.34 -11.86 -46.85
C ASP A 259 -17.30 -12.03 -45.66
N GLN A 260 -18.52 -11.49 -45.76
CA GLN A 260 -19.54 -11.55 -44.72
C GLN A 260 -20.74 -12.43 -45.09
N LYS A 261 -20.66 -13.13 -46.23
CA LYS A 261 -21.74 -13.99 -46.73
C LYS A 261 -22.16 -15.07 -45.73
N PHE A 262 -21.20 -15.68 -45.02
CA PHE A 262 -21.54 -16.69 -44.00
C PHE A 262 -22.23 -16.07 -42.78
N ALA A 263 -21.84 -14.86 -42.37
CA ALA A 263 -22.51 -14.11 -41.31
C ALA A 263 -23.95 -13.76 -41.72
N ALA A 264 -24.16 -13.31 -42.97
CA ALA A 264 -25.50 -13.06 -43.50
C ALA A 264 -26.40 -14.30 -43.47
N ILE A 265 -25.86 -15.48 -43.80
CA ILE A 265 -26.59 -16.75 -43.74
C ILE A 265 -26.99 -17.08 -42.29
N GLN A 266 -26.09 -16.89 -41.32
CA GLN A 266 -26.40 -17.14 -39.91
C GLN A 266 -27.45 -16.15 -39.38
N SER A 267 -27.32 -14.87 -39.69
CA SER A 267 -28.26 -13.82 -39.32
C SER A 267 -29.65 -14.08 -39.90
N TYR A 268 -29.76 -14.40 -41.20
CA TYR A 268 -31.04 -14.78 -41.83
C TYR A 268 -31.65 -16.02 -41.19
N ARG A 269 -30.83 -17.01 -40.86
CA ARG A 269 -31.29 -18.24 -40.21
C ARG A 269 -31.90 -17.96 -38.84
N GLN A 270 -31.26 -17.09 -38.07
CA GLN A 270 -31.73 -16.69 -36.75
C GLN A 270 -33.00 -15.84 -36.82
N GLU A 271 -33.11 -14.94 -37.80
CA GLU A 271 -34.27 -14.05 -37.96
C GLU A 271 -35.53 -14.80 -38.41
N PHE A 272 -35.39 -15.78 -39.31
CA PHE A 272 -36.54 -16.47 -39.92
C PHE A 272 -36.74 -17.92 -39.44
N ASP A 273 -35.88 -18.42 -38.54
CA ASP A 273 -35.88 -19.79 -38.01
C ASP A 273 -35.98 -20.87 -39.10
N VAL A 274 -35.18 -20.72 -40.15
CA VAL A 274 -35.15 -21.64 -41.30
C VAL A 274 -33.94 -22.57 -41.27
N SER A 275 -33.92 -23.59 -42.13
CA SER A 275 -32.73 -24.42 -42.28
C SER A 275 -31.56 -23.64 -42.92
N LEU A 276 -30.32 -24.10 -42.68
CA LEU A 276 -29.12 -23.50 -43.28
C LEU A 276 -29.12 -23.53 -44.82
N VAL A 277 -29.79 -24.54 -45.40
CA VAL A 277 -29.94 -24.68 -46.86
C VAL A 277 -30.92 -23.63 -47.41
N GLU A 278 -32.01 -23.36 -46.69
CA GLU A 278 -32.99 -22.34 -47.07
C GLU A 278 -32.41 -20.94 -46.91
N ALA A 279 -31.73 -20.66 -45.79
CA ALA A 279 -31.04 -19.40 -45.55
C ALA A 279 -30.00 -19.12 -46.66
N LYS A 280 -29.16 -20.11 -47.00
CA LYS A 280 -28.19 -19.97 -48.09
C LYS A 280 -28.86 -19.62 -49.42
N LYS A 281 -29.95 -20.32 -49.79
CA LYS A 281 -30.69 -20.03 -51.03
C LYS A 281 -31.29 -18.62 -51.04
N ALA A 282 -31.78 -18.14 -49.90
CA ALA A 282 -32.33 -16.79 -49.78
C ALA A 282 -31.25 -15.71 -49.94
N ILE A 283 -30.09 -15.89 -49.30
CA ILE A 283 -28.93 -15.01 -49.46
C ILE A 283 -28.42 -15.00 -50.90
N ASP A 284 -28.26 -16.17 -51.52
CA ASP A 284 -27.79 -16.29 -52.91
C ASP A 284 -28.76 -15.58 -53.88
N ARG A 285 -30.07 -15.76 -53.69
CA ARG A 285 -31.10 -15.06 -54.48
C ARG A 285 -31.02 -13.54 -54.28
N HIS A 286 -30.90 -13.07 -53.04
CA HIS A 286 -30.80 -11.65 -52.75
C HIS A 286 -29.56 -11.02 -53.42
N ILE A 287 -28.41 -11.70 -53.41
CA ILE A 287 -27.19 -11.24 -54.10
C ILE A 287 -27.43 -11.15 -55.62
N SER A 288 -28.04 -12.17 -56.22
CA SER A 288 -28.35 -12.19 -57.66
C SER A 288 -29.35 -11.12 -58.07
N ASP A 289 -30.40 -10.88 -57.28
CA ASP A 289 -31.40 -9.85 -57.56
C ASP A 289 -30.83 -8.43 -57.44
N THR A 290 -29.82 -8.24 -56.57
CA THR A 290 -29.22 -6.92 -56.29
C THR A 290 -28.01 -6.60 -57.18
N ARG A 291 -27.37 -7.62 -57.76
CA ARG A 291 -26.31 -7.49 -58.78
C ARG A 291 -26.77 -8.13 -60.09
N PRO A 292 -27.66 -7.49 -60.86
CA PRO A 292 -27.85 -7.87 -62.25
C PRO A 292 -26.56 -7.56 -63.04
N ASP A 293 -26.13 -8.49 -63.88
CA ASP A 293 -25.02 -8.29 -64.84
C ASP A 293 -25.19 -7.00 -65.67
#